data_AF-A0A1G6ZEW4-F1
#
_entry.id   AF-A0A1G6ZEW4-F1
#
_cell.length_a   1.000
_cell.length_b   1.000
_cell.length_c   1.000
_cell.angle_alpha   90.00
_cell.angle_beta   90.00
_cell.angle_gamma   90.00
#
_symmetry.space_group_name_H-M   'P 1'
#
loop_
_entity.id
_entity.type
_entity.pdbx_description
1 polymer ?
#
loop_
_entity_poly.entity_id
_entity_poly.type
_entity_poly.pdbx_seq_one_letter_code
_entity_poly.pdbx_strand_id
1 'polypeptide(L)'
;MPVFADEVPAVANLDPGLLKALRRAATDAAADGVEIFVNGGWRSPEYQEQLFHDAVSKYGSEAEAARWVATPDTSAHVSGDAVDIGPAAARAWLSEHGARYGLCQIYRNEPWHYELRPEAVEGGCPPMYADPSQDPRMRR
;
A
#
# COMPACT_ATOMS: atom_id res chain seq x y z
N MET A 1 2.12 9.90 8.65
CA MET A 1 1.66 9.54 10.01
C MET A 1 2.40 8.30 10.51
N PRO A 2 2.69 8.16 11.81
CA PRO A 2 3.31 6.95 12.37
C PRO A 2 2.40 5.71 12.24
N VAL A 3 2.98 4.51 12.14
CA VAL A 3 2.21 3.24 12.12
C VAL A 3 1.51 2.91 13.46
N PHE A 4 1.79 3.69 14.49
CA PHE A 4 1.25 3.55 15.85
C PHE A 4 0.14 4.57 16.16
N ALA A 5 -0.28 5.38 15.19
CA ALA A 5 -1.33 6.38 15.36
C ALA A 5 -2.73 5.73 15.30
N ASP A 6 -3.10 4.99 16.37
CA ASP A 6 -4.36 4.24 16.50
C ASP A 6 -5.62 5.12 16.41
N GLU A 7 -5.48 6.43 16.59
CA GLU A 7 -6.56 7.42 16.48
C GLU A 7 -6.82 7.88 15.04
N VAL A 8 -5.89 7.61 14.11
CA VAL A 8 -6.00 8.06 12.72
C VAL A 8 -6.69 6.97 11.90
N PRO A 9 -7.85 7.22 11.26
CA PRO A 9 -8.59 6.19 10.51
C PRO A 9 -7.76 5.48 9.44
N ALA A 10 -6.84 6.19 8.79
CA ALA A 10 -5.95 5.61 7.79
C ALA A 10 -5.04 4.51 8.35
N VAL A 11 -4.78 4.49 9.66
CA VAL A 11 -4.02 3.43 10.35
C VAL A 11 -4.96 2.48 11.08
N ALA A 12 -5.96 3.02 11.79
CA ALA A 12 -6.87 2.27 12.63
C ALA A 12 -7.75 1.27 11.86
N ASN A 13 -8.08 1.58 10.60
CA ASN A 13 -8.94 0.75 9.75
C ASN A 13 -8.15 -0.15 8.78
N LEU A 14 -6.83 -0.26 8.93
CA LEU A 14 -6.07 -1.25 8.18
C LEU A 14 -6.46 -2.66 8.61
N ASP A 15 -6.30 -3.62 7.70
CA ASP A 15 -6.39 -5.03 8.03
C ASP A 15 -5.49 -5.32 9.26
N PRO A 16 -6.01 -6.00 10.30
CA PRO A 16 -5.23 -6.24 11.51
C PRO A 16 -3.93 -7.02 11.27
N GLY A 17 -3.91 -7.91 10.27
CA GLY A 17 -2.71 -8.63 9.86
C GLY A 17 -1.67 -7.69 9.26
N LEU A 18 -2.09 -6.83 8.33
CA LEU A 18 -1.22 -5.81 7.73
C LEU A 18 -0.66 -4.87 8.79
N LEU A 19 -1.52 -4.33 9.67
CA LEU A 19 -1.09 -3.41 10.73
C LEU A 19 -0.08 -4.05 11.67
N LYS A 20 -0.30 -5.32 12.05
CA LYS A 20 0.64 -6.09 12.87
C LYS A 20 1.98 -6.29 12.17
N ALA A 21 1.99 -6.62 10.88
CA ALA A 21 3.21 -6.77 10.11
C ALA A 21 3.98 -5.45 10.00
N LEU A 22 3.29 -4.34 9.71
CA LEU A 22 3.87 -2.99 9.65
C LEU A 22 4.51 -2.57 10.96
N ARG A 23 3.85 -2.83 12.10
CA ARG A 23 4.39 -2.49 13.42
C ARG A 23 5.65 -3.26 13.75
N ARG A 24 5.67 -4.57 13.44
CA ARG A 24 6.88 -5.39 13.59
C ARG A 24 8.03 -4.87 12.72
N ALA A 25 7.74 -4.59 11.45
CA ALA A 25 8.72 -4.02 10.53
C ALA A 25 9.25 -2.67 11.03
N ALA A 26 8.39 -1.79 11.52
CA ALA A 26 8.76 -0.48 12.04
C ALA A 26 9.64 -0.56 13.30
N THR A 27 9.35 -1.49 14.21
CA THR A 27 10.18 -1.72 15.40
C THR A 27 11.60 -2.15 15.01
N ASP A 28 11.73 -3.10 14.09
CA ASP A 28 13.05 -3.59 13.67
C ASP A 28 13.79 -2.55 12.81
N ALA A 29 13.09 -1.84 11.92
CA ALA A 29 13.68 -0.76 11.12
C ALA A 29 14.25 0.36 11.99
N ALA A 30 13.63 0.66 13.12
CA ALA A 30 14.14 1.66 14.05
C ALA A 30 15.50 1.28 14.65
N ALA A 31 15.81 -0.02 14.80
CA ALA A 31 17.13 -0.48 15.22
C ALA A 31 18.22 -0.18 14.18
N ASP A 32 17.83 -0.06 12.91
CA ASP A 32 18.67 0.34 11.78
C ASP A 32 18.64 1.86 11.53
N GLY A 33 18.00 2.64 12.41
CA GLY A 33 17.84 4.09 12.27
C GLY A 33 16.84 4.52 11.18
N VAL A 34 15.95 3.63 10.75
CA VAL A 34 14.94 3.88 9.71
C VAL A 34 13.55 3.99 10.33
N GLU A 35 12.88 5.13 10.14
CA GLU A 35 11.51 5.33 10.57
C GLU A 35 10.50 5.04 9.46
N ILE A 36 9.51 4.19 9.73
CA ILE A 36 8.42 3.89 8.80
C ILE A 36 7.22 4.83 9.07
N PHE A 37 6.91 5.65 8.08
CA PHE A 37 5.73 6.53 8.08
C PHE A 37 4.79 6.18 6.94
N VAL A 38 3.49 6.23 7.25
CA VAL A 38 2.38 6.05 6.31
C VAL A 38 1.99 7.40 5.71
N ASN A 39 1.96 7.50 4.37
CA ASN A 39 1.42 8.65 3.64
C ASN A 39 -0.06 8.45 3.32
N GLY A 40 -0.47 7.22 3.05
CA GLY A 40 -1.84 6.83 2.79
C GLY A 40 -2.07 5.42 3.33
N GLY A 41 -3.14 5.20 4.08
CA GLY A 41 -3.50 3.88 4.56
C GLY A 41 -4.93 3.57 4.14
N TRP A 42 -5.80 3.18 5.07
CA TRP A 42 -7.20 3.02 4.77
C TRP A 42 -7.83 4.30 4.20
N ARG A 43 -8.71 4.15 3.20
CA ARG A 43 -9.48 5.24 2.58
C ARG A 43 -10.96 4.88 2.60
N SER A 44 -11.82 5.87 2.82
CA SER A 44 -13.26 5.63 2.65
C SER A 44 -13.60 5.45 1.16
N PRO A 45 -14.68 4.73 0.81
CA PRO A 45 -15.12 4.59 -0.57
C PRO A 45 -15.34 5.95 -1.27
N GLU A 46 -15.94 6.91 -0.57
CA GLU A 46 -16.24 8.25 -1.11
C GLU A 46 -14.95 9.04 -1.41
N TYR A 47 -13.95 8.92 -0.53
CA TYR A 47 -12.65 9.55 -0.78
C TYR A 47 -11.93 8.90 -1.96
N GLN A 48 -12.01 7.56 -2.08
CA GLN A 48 -11.44 6.84 -3.22
C GLN A 48 -12.15 7.21 -4.54
N GLU A 49 -13.46 7.44 -4.52
CA GLU A 49 -14.24 7.88 -5.67
C GLU A 49 -13.79 9.26 -6.15
N GLN A 50 -13.60 10.20 -5.22
CA GLN A 50 -13.08 11.53 -5.55
C GLN A 50 -11.68 11.43 -6.20
N LEU A 51 -10.77 10.62 -5.64
CA LEU A 51 -9.43 10.42 -6.22
C LEU A 51 -9.50 9.85 -7.65
N PHE A 52 -10.43 8.92 -7.89
CA PHE A 52 -10.62 8.35 -9.22
C PHE A 52 -11.12 9.40 -10.21
N HIS A 53 -12.12 10.20 -9.84
CA HIS A 53 -12.62 11.29 -10.68
C HIS A 53 -11.56 12.37 -10.98
N ASP A 54 -10.73 12.70 -10.00
CA ASP A 54 -9.61 13.63 -10.17
C ASP A 54 -8.58 13.07 -11.16
N ALA A 55 -8.29 11.76 -11.06
CA ALA A 55 -7.41 11.07 -11.99
C ALA A 55 -8.00 11.04 -13.41
N VAL A 56 -9.29 10.76 -13.58
CA VAL A 56 -9.96 10.82 -14.90
C VAL A 56 -9.85 12.22 -15.49
N SER A 57 -10.09 13.26 -14.68
CA SER A 57 -9.97 14.66 -15.11
C SER A 57 -8.54 15.01 -15.53
N LYS A 58 -7.53 14.47 -14.85
CA LYS A 58 -6.12 14.70 -15.14
C LYS A 58 -5.60 13.93 -16.35
N TYR A 59 -6.00 12.68 -16.50
CA TYR A 59 -5.47 11.75 -17.50
C TYR A 59 -6.38 11.58 -18.73
N GLY A 60 -7.57 12.16 -18.71
CA GLY A 60 -8.47 12.29 -19.86
C GLY A 60 -9.35 11.08 -20.15
N SER A 61 -9.12 9.94 -19.49
CA SER A 61 -9.99 8.76 -19.57
C SER A 61 -9.89 7.88 -18.34
N GLU A 62 -10.92 7.09 -18.07
CA GLU A 62 -10.90 6.04 -17.04
C GLU A 62 -9.79 5.02 -17.28
N ALA A 63 -9.53 4.66 -18.55
CA ALA A 63 -8.49 3.70 -18.89
C ALA A 63 -7.08 4.18 -18.50
N GLU A 64 -6.76 5.46 -18.76
CA GLU A 64 -5.47 6.03 -18.34
C GLU A 64 -5.43 6.30 -16.82
N ALA A 65 -6.55 6.70 -16.21
CA ALA A 65 -6.65 6.91 -14.77
C ALA A 65 -6.43 5.61 -13.98
N ALA A 66 -6.98 4.49 -14.46
CA ALA A 66 -6.87 3.16 -13.83
C ALA A 66 -5.43 2.63 -13.73
N ARG A 67 -4.48 3.25 -14.43
CA ARG A 67 -3.04 2.96 -14.30
C ARG A 67 -2.39 3.59 -13.07
N TRP A 68 -3.13 4.43 -12.34
CA TRP A 68 -2.64 5.21 -11.20
C TRP A 68 -3.59 5.18 -10.00
N VAL A 69 -4.90 5.09 -10.24
CA VAL A 69 -5.92 5.14 -9.19
C VAL A 69 -6.98 4.09 -9.45
N ALA A 70 -7.14 3.17 -8.49
CA ALA A 70 -8.19 2.16 -8.52
C ALA A 70 -9.58 2.77 -8.27
N THR A 71 -10.64 2.08 -8.70
CA THR A 71 -12.01 2.44 -8.36
C THR A 71 -12.30 2.18 -6.87
N PRO A 72 -13.39 2.74 -6.32
CA PRO A 72 -13.80 2.45 -4.94
C PRO A 72 -13.96 0.94 -4.65
N ASP A 73 -14.50 0.19 -5.61
CA ASP A 73 -14.83 -1.23 -5.45
C ASP A 73 -13.61 -2.16 -5.49
N THR A 74 -12.49 -1.71 -6.09
CA THR A 74 -11.30 -2.56 -6.28
C THR A 74 -10.08 -2.08 -5.50
N SER A 75 -10.13 -0.89 -4.90
CA SER A 75 -9.01 -0.33 -4.15
C SER A 75 -8.69 -1.12 -2.89
N ALA A 76 -7.47 -1.63 -2.80
CA ALA A 76 -6.96 -2.27 -1.58
C ALA A 76 -6.86 -1.30 -0.39
N HIS A 77 -6.81 0.01 -0.64
CA HIS A 77 -6.90 1.00 0.44
C HIS A 77 -8.31 1.07 1.05
N VAL A 78 -9.36 0.79 0.26
CA VAL A 78 -10.74 0.78 0.76
C VAL A 78 -11.01 -0.44 1.63
N SER A 79 -10.46 -1.61 1.25
CA SER A 79 -10.54 -2.82 2.06
C SER A 79 -9.60 -2.83 3.28
N GLY A 80 -8.66 -1.88 3.35
CA GLY A 80 -7.65 -1.82 4.40
C GLY A 80 -6.44 -2.73 4.19
N ASP A 81 -6.33 -3.35 3.01
CA ASP A 81 -5.28 -4.32 2.66
C ASP A 81 -4.00 -3.68 2.08
N ALA A 82 -3.97 -2.34 1.93
CA ALA A 82 -2.84 -1.62 1.38
C ALA A 82 -2.41 -0.40 2.20
N VAL A 83 -1.13 -0.06 2.06
CA VAL A 83 -0.51 1.11 2.67
C VAL A 83 0.52 1.74 1.73
N ASP A 84 0.56 3.08 1.72
CA ASP A 84 1.55 3.89 1.04
C ASP A 84 2.61 4.36 2.04
N ILE A 85 3.86 3.93 1.85
CA ILE A 85 5.00 4.28 2.69
C ILE A 85 5.67 5.56 2.16
N GLY A 86 5.81 6.56 3.01
CA GLY A 86 6.31 7.88 2.58
C GLY A 86 7.83 7.95 2.38
N PRO A 87 8.64 7.83 3.46
CA PRO A 87 10.07 8.08 3.39
C PRO A 87 10.79 7.14 2.42
N ALA A 88 11.70 7.69 1.62
CA ALA A 88 12.48 6.89 0.66
C ALA A 88 13.35 5.83 1.35
N ALA A 89 13.95 6.18 2.50
CA ALA A 89 14.73 5.24 3.30
C ALA A 89 13.88 4.07 3.82
N ALA A 90 12.64 4.32 4.26
CA ALA A 90 11.71 3.28 4.68
C ALA A 90 11.33 2.34 3.52
N ARG A 91 11.08 2.91 2.33
CA ARG A 91 10.80 2.12 1.11
C ARG A 91 12.00 1.27 0.69
N ALA A 92 13.22 1.81 0.76
CA ALA A 92 14.44 1.05 0.47
C ALA A 92 14.61 -0.12 1.46
N TRP A 93 14.46 0.15 2.75
CA TRP A 93 14.55 -0.86 3.79
C TRP A 93 13.48 -1.96 3.62
N LEU A 94 12.22 -1.59 3.32
CA LEU A 94 11.16 -2.57 3.05
C LEU A 94 11.37 -3.35 1.75
N SER A 95 12.03 -2.78 0.74
CA SER A 95 12.40 -3.53 -0.46
C SER A 95 13.40 -4.65 -0.15
N GLU A 96 14.28 -4.47 0.83
CA GLU A 96 15.30 -5.44 1.21
C GLU A 96 14.81 -6.43 2.29
N HIS A 97 14.00 -5.93 3.22
CA HIS A 97 13.61 -6.67 4.43
C HIS A 97 12.13 -7.03 4.49
N GLY A 98 11.27 -6.45 3.66
CA GLY A 98 9.80 -6.52 3.79
C GLY A 98 9.24 -7.95 3.73
N ALA A 99 9.83 -8.80 2.89
CA ALA A 99 9.39 -10.19 2.71
C ALA A 99 9.34 -10.98 4.03
N ARG A 100 10.27 -10.74 4.97
CA ARG A 100 10.28 -11.42 6.29
C ARG A 100 9.07 -11.10 7.17
N TYR A 101 8.33 -10.06 6.83
CA TYR A 101 7.07 -9.65 7.46
C TYR A 101 5.84 -9.95 6.61
N GLY A 102 6.02 -10.47 5.40
CA GLY A 102 4.97 -10.55 4.40
C GLY A 102 4.65 -9.21 3.76
N LEU A 103 5.46 -8.16 3.93
CA LEU A 103 5.19 -6.84 3.35
C LEU A 103 5.83 -6.76 1.97
N CYS A 104 5.00 -6.62 0.93
CA CYS A 104 5.47 -6.65 -0.45
C CYS A 104 5.01 -5.43 -1.24
N GLN A 105 5.93 -4.83 -1.99
CA GLN A 105 5.59 -3.89 -3.05
C GLN A 105 4.82 -4.63 -4.13
N ILE A 106 3.67 -4.10 -4.55
CA ILE A 106 2.78 -4.78 -5.52
C ILE A 106 2.95 -4.22 -6.94
N TYR A 107 3.15 -2.91 -7.08
CA TYR A 107 3.24 -2.25 -8.38
C TYR A 107 4.61 -1.61 -8.60
N ARG A 108 5.21 -1.87 -9.77
CA ARG A 108 6.54 -1.36 -10.12
C ARG A 108 6.59 0.17 -10.23
N ASN A 109 5.51 0.79 -10.72
CA ASN A 109 5.37 2.24 -10.84
C ASN A 109 5.04 2.94 -9.50
N GLU A 110 4.73 2.19 -8.45
CA GLU A 110 4.35 2.71 -7.12
C GLU A 110 5.26 2.11 -6.04
N PRO A 111 6.51 2.57 -5.92
CA PRO A 111 7.46 2.07 -4.91
C PRO A 111 7.03 2.33 -3.46
N TRP A 112 5.96 3.07 -3.26
CA TRP A 112 5.34 3.34 -1.97
C TRP A 112 4.22 2.36 -1.62
N HIS A 113 3.61 1.65 -2.57
CA HIS A 113 2.41 0.81 -2.34
C HIS A 113 2.79 -0.59 -1.86
N TYR A 114 2.48 -0.90 -0.61
CA TYR A 114 2.74 -2.20 0.01
C TYR A 114 1.45 -2.87 0.47
N GLU A 115 1.40 -4.19 0.34
CA GLU A 115 0.32 -5.04 0.85
C GLU A 115 0.88 -6.23 1.63
N LEU A 116 0.03 -6.87 2.44
CA LEU A 116 0.37 -8.12 3.10
C LEU A 116 0.25 -9.32 2.14
N ARG A 117 1.30 -10.12 2.09
CA ARG A 117 1.43 -11.42 1.40
C ARG A 117 2.08 -12.40 2.38
N PRO A 118 1.29 -13.08 3.23
CA PRO A 118 1.83 -13.95 4.29
C PRO A 118 2.81 -15.01 3.77
N GLU A 119 2.56 -15.54 2.57
CA GLU A 119 3.39 -16.53 1.90
C GLU A 119 4.81 -16.01 1.59
N ALA A 120 4.99 -14.69 1.52
CA ALA A 120 6.28 -14.08 1.23
C ALA A 120 7.31 -14.27 2.35
N VAL A 121 6.87 -14.62 3.56
CA VAL A 121 7.76 -14.96 4.67
C VAL A 121 8.60 -16.20 4.35
N GLU A 122 8.04 -17.16 3.61
CA GLU A 122 8.72 -18.40 3.23
C GLU A 122 9.21 -18.35 1.77
N GLY A 123 8.41 -17.78 0.87
CA GLY A 123 8.65 -17.83 -0.58
C GLY A 123 9.20 -16.55 -1.20
N GLY A 124 9.36 -15.47 -0.43
CA GLY A 124 9.64 -14.14 -0.96
C GLY A 124 8.42 -13.49 -1.63
N CYS A 125 8.55 -12.19 -1.96
CA CYS A 125 7.45 -11.46 -2.55
C CYS A 125 7.09 -11.98 -3.96
N PRO A 126 5.78 -12.01 -4.31
CA PRO A 126 5.37 -12.37 -5.66
C PRO A 126 5.91 -11.36 -6.69
N PRO A 127 5.97 -11.72 -7.98
CA PRO A 127 6.31 -10.78 -9.03
C PRO A 127 5.39 -9.55 -9.00
N MET A 128 6.00 -8.36 -9.05
CA MET A 128 5.26 -7.10 -9.14
C MET A 128 4.55 -6.97 -10.49
N TYR A 129 3.35 -6.39 -10.46
CA TYR A 129 2.69 -5.89 -11.66
C TYR A 129 3.39 -4.62 -12.17
N ALA A 130 3.22 -4.30 -13.45
CA ALA A 130 3.78 -3.06 -14.01
C ALA A 130 3.10 -1.82 -13.42
N ASP A 131 1.78 -1.87 -13.31
CA ASP A 131 0.89 -0.86 -12.72
C ASP A 131 -0.45 -1.52 -12.32
N PRO A 132 -1.35 -0.83 -11.59
CA PRO A 132 -2.63 -1.38 -11.16
C PRO A 132 -3.52 -1.96 -12.28
N SER A 133 -3.43 -1.47 -13.51
CA SER A 133 -4.24 -1.97 -14.64
C SER A 133 -3.95 -3.44 -15.00
N GLN A 134 -2.77 -3.94 -14.60
CA GLN A 134 -2.35 -5.32 -14.82
C GLN A 134 -2.76 -6.26 -13.68
N ASP A 135 -3.27 -5.74 -12.56
CA ASP A 135 -3.76 -6.56 -11.46
C ASP A 135 -5.15 -7.12 -11.78
N PRO A 136 -5.34 -8.46 -11.81
CA PRO A 136 -6.64 -9.07 -12.07
C PRO A 136 -7.74 -8.63 -11.11
N ARG A 137 -7.40 -8.18 -9.89
CA ARG A 137 -8.35 -7.66 -8.89
C ARG A 137 -9.04 -6.37 -9.35
N MET A 138 -8.43 -5.62 -10.27
CA MET A 138 -8.94 -4.32 -10.76
C MET A 138 -9.98 -4.44 -11.88
N ARG A 139 -10.36 -5.66 -12.29
CA ARG A 139 -11.26 -5.91 -13.43
C ARG A 139 -12.68 -6.32 -13.02
N ARG A 140 -13.11 -5.94 -11.82
CA ARG A 140 -14.45 -6.29 -11.31
C ARG A 140 -15.54 -5.41 -11.91
#